data_AF-A0A2S6T4C8-F1
#
_entry.id   AF-A0A2S6T4C8-F1
#
_cell.length_a   1.000
_cell.length_b   1.000
_cell.length_c   1.000
_cell.angle_alpha   90.00
_cell.angle_beta   90.00
_cell.angle_gamma   90.00
#
_symmetry.space_group_name_H-M   'P 1'
#
loop_
_entity.id
_entity.type
_entity.pdbx_description
1 polymer ?
#
loop_
_entity_poly.entity_id
_entity_poly.type
_entity_poly.pdbx_seq_one_letter_code
_entity_poly.pdbx_strand_id
1 'polypeptide(L)'
;MSAPRVLFYVQHLLGIGHLKRATTLARAMTEQGLNVTVVSGGEFVPVIDDRGMNFVQLPAIRSADRTFSALVDADGIGLSDTLKT
;
A
#
# COMPACT_ATOMS: atom_id res chain seq x y z
N MET A 1 3.14 -22.35 19.48
CA MET A 1 3.96 -21.84 18.36
C MET A 1 3.50 -20.43 18.03
N SER A 2 4.40 -19.52 17.64
CA SER A 2 3.98 -18.20 17.15
C SER A 2 3.36 -18.32 15.76
N ALA A 3 2.35 -17.49 15.47
CA ALA A 3 1.76 -17.40 14.14
C ALA A 3 2.83 -17.01 13.10
N PRO A 4 2.87 -17.64 11.91
CA PRO A 4 3.72 -17.21 10.81
C PRO A 4 3.46 -15.73 10.48
N ARG A 5 4.54 -14.99 10.20
CA ARG A 5 4.48 -13.56 9.90
C ARG A 5 4.55 -13.33 8.40
N VAL A 6 3.68 -12.48 7.87
CA VAL A 6 3.65 -12.10 6.45
C VAL A 6 3.77 -10.59 6.33
N LEU A 7 4.72 -10.15 5.53
CA LEU A 7 4.79 -8.77 5.05
C LEU A 7 4.25 -8.72 3.62
N PHE A 8 3.18 -7.97 3.39
CA PHE A 8 2.59 -7.77 2.07
C PHE A 8 2.80 -6.31 1.66
N TYR A 9 3.81 -6.05 0.84
CA TYR A 9 3.99 -4.73 0.24
C TYR A 9 3.13 -4.58 -1.02
N VAL A 10 2.47 -3.43 -1.18
CA VAL A 10 1.70 -3.08 -2.37
C VAL A 10 1.92 -1.63 -2.73
N GLN A 11 2.21 -1.36 -4.01
CA GLN A 11 2.27 -0.01 -4.57
C GLN A 11 1.13 0.20 -5.56
N HIS A 12 0.49 1.35 -5.51
CA HIS A 12 -0.40 1.83 -6.55
C HIS A 12 -0.09 3.28 -6.91
N LEU A 13 -0.19 3.62 -8.20
CA LEU A 13 0.23 4.94 -8.71
C LEU A 13 -0.88 5.73 -9.41
N LEU A 14 -1.98 5.07 -9.80
CA LEU A 14 -3.08 5.70 -10.53
C LEU A 14 -4.43 5.13 -10.11
N GLY A 15 -4.52 3.79 -10.05
CA GLY A 15 -5.73 3.09 -9.65
C GLY A 15 -5.50 2.18 -8.45
N ILE A 16 -6.53 2.01 -7.62
CA ILE A 16 -6.47 1.29 -6.33
C ILE A 16 -6.62 -0.24 -6.46
N GLY A 17 -6.62 -0.78 -7.69
CA GLY A 17 -6.92 -2.19 -7.94
C GLY A 17 -5.93 -3.15 -7.28
N HIS A 18 -4.64 -2.80 -7.24
CA HIS A 18 -3.61 -3.58 -6.54
C HIS A 18 -3.86 -3.61 -5.04
N LEU A 19 -4.13 -2.44 -4.43
CA LEU A 19 -4.40 -2.33 -3.00
C LEU A 19 -5.66 -3.11 -2.60
N LYS A 20 -6.74 -3.04 -3.37
CA LYS A 20 -7.95 -3.85 -3.14
C LYS A 20 -7.67 -5.35 -3.16
N ARG A 21 -6.89 -5.84 -4.14
CA ARG A 21 -6.53 -7.27 -4.22
C ARG A 21 -5.61 -7.70 -3.08
N ALA A 22 -4.60 -6.89 -2.76
CA ALA A 22 -3.67 -7.16 -1.67
C ALA A 22 -4.39 -7.26 -0.31
N THR A 23 -5.26 -6.30 0.00
CA THR A 23 -6.05 -6.29 1.25
C THR A 23 -7.05 -7.45 1.30
N THR A 24 -7.64 -7.85 0.17
CA THR A 24 -8.48 -9.05 0.10
C THR A 24 -7.71 -10.31 0.47
N LEU A 25 -6.49 -10.48 -0.08
CA LEU A 25 -5.64 -11.63 0.26
C LEU A 25 -5.13 -11.56 1.71
N ALA A 26 -4.75 -10.38 2.18
CA ALA A 26 -4.29 -10.17 3.56
C ALA A 26 -5.37 -10.55 4.58
N ARG A 27 -6.64 -10.21 4.32
CA ARG A 27 -7.77 -10.65 5.15
C ARG A 27 -7.89 -12.17 5.19
N ALA A 28 -7.83 -12.84 4.04
CA ALA A 28 -7.88 -14.29 3.99
C ALA A 28 -6.70 -14.94 4.76
N MET A 29 -5.51 -14.35 4.68
CA MET A 29 -4.34 -14.80 5.46
C MET A 29 -4.55 -14.62 6.96
N THR A 30 -5.06 -13.46 7.40
CA THR A 30 -5.42 -13.23 8.80
C THR A 30 -6.46 -14.24 9.29
N GLU A 31 -7.50 -14.52 8.49
CA GLU A 31 -8.55 -15.50 8.82
C GLU A 31 -8.00 -16.93 8.98
N GLN A 32 -6.86 -17.25 8.36
CA GLN A 32 -6.11 -18.51 8.56
C GLN A 32 -5.12 -18.46 9.74
N GLY A 33 -5.12 -17.40 10.54
CA GLY A 33 -4.30 -17.27 11.74
C GLY A 33 -2.87 -16.76 11.49
N LEU A 34 -2.59 -16.16 10.33
CA LEU A 34 -1.29 -15.55 10.04
C LEU A 34 -1.24 -14.13 10.63
N ASN A 35 -0.06 -13.69 11.07
CA ASN A 35 0.17 -12.31 11.49
C ASN A 35 0.62 -11.47 10.28
N VAL A 36 -0.32 -10.73 9.69
CA VAL A 36 -0.11 -10.00 8.43
C VAL A 36 0.12 -8.52 8.68
N THR A 37 1.16 -7.98 8.05
CA THR A 37 1.37 -6.54 7.89
C THR A 37 1.29 -6.17 6.42
N VAL A 38 0.33 -5.32 6.06
CA VAL A 38 0.25 -4.71 4.73
C VAL A 38 0.98 -3.37 4.76
N VAL A 39 1.96 -3.20 3.88
CA VAL A 39 2.64 -1.92 3.67
C VAL A 39 2.15 -1.33 2.36
N SER A 40 1.41 -0.22 2.45
CA SER A 40 0.75 0.44 1.33
C SER A 40 1.54 1.65 0.86
N GLY A 41 2.07 1.55 -0.35
CA GLY A 41 2.59 2.68 -1.12
C GLY A 41 1.54 3.18 -2.11
N GLY A 42 1.45 4.49 -2.27
CA GLY A 42 0.40 5.17 -3.05
C GLY A 42 -0.37 6.17 -2.20
N GLU A 43 -1.38 6.80 -2.77
CA GLU A 43 -2.28 7.64 -1.98
C GLU A 43 -3.01 6.82 -0.91
N PHE A 44 -3.32 7.45 0.21
CA PHE A 44 -4.19 6.83 1.20
C PHE A 44 -5.60 6.69 0.64
N VAL A 45 -6.20 5.50 0.79
CA VAL A 45 -7.51 5.18 0.22
C VAL A 45 -8.50 4.90 1.35
N PRO A 46 -9.41 5.84 1.70
CA PRO A 46 -10.30 5.71 2.85
C PRO A 46 -11.27 4.51 2.82
N VAL A 47 -11.53 3.95 1.63
CA VAL A 47 -12.45 2.82 1.45
C VAL A 47 -11.80 1.44 1.70
N ILE A 48 -10.52 1.40 2.05
CA ILE A 48 -9.84 0.13 2.37
C ILE A 48 -10.23 -0.31 3.78
N ASP A 49 -10.72 -1.56 3.89
CA ASP A 49 -10.99 -2.23 5.15
C ASP A 49 -9.74 -2.99 5.60
N ASP A 50 -9.09 -2.49 6.64
CA ASP A 50 -7.85 -3.02 7.22
C ASP A 50 -8.09 -3.89 8.47
N ARG A 51 -9.34 -4.23 8.78
CA ARG A 51 -9.64 -5.02 9.98
C ARG A 51 -8.92 -6.37 9.97
N GLY A 52 -8.27 -6.67 11.10
CA GLY A 52 -7.57 -7.92 11.33
C GLY A 52 -6.14 -7.98 10.78
N MET A 53 -5.63 -6.93 10.14
CA MET A 53 -4.22 -6.86 9.74
C MET A 53 -3.56 -5.61 10.30
N ASN A 54 -2.22 -5.62 10.36
CA ASN A 54 -1.49 -4.37 10.59
C ASN A 54 -1.40 -3.63 9.25
N PHE A 55 -1.85 -2.39 9.17
CA PHE A 55 -1.79 -1.61 7.95
C PHE A 55 -0.84 -0.41 8.13
N VAL A 56 0.19 -0.33 7.28
CA VAL A 56 1.20 0.71 7.32
C VAL A 56 1.13 1.49 6.01
N GLN A 57 0.65 2.72 6.07
CA GLN A 57 0.66 3.64 4.93
C GLN A 57 2.02 4.34 4.85
N LEU A 58 2.67 4.26 3.69
CA LEU A 58 3.89 5.01 3.38
C LEU A 58 3.56 6.43 2.89
N PRO A 59 4.54 7.36 2.85
CA PRO A 59 4.39 8.63 2.16
C PRO A 59 3.81 8.42 0.76
N ALA A 60 2.82 9.25 0.40
CA ALA A 60 2.10 9.06 -0.84
C ALA A 60 3.02 9.34 -2.03
N ILE A 61 3.03 8.40 -2.97
CA ILE A 61 3.66 8.54 -4.28
C ILE A 61 2.64 8.10 -5.30
N ARG A 62 2.34 8.97 -6.27
CA ARG A 62 1.44 8.67 -7.37
C ARG A 62 2.06 9.06 -8.70
N SER A 63 1.41 8.67 -9.78
CA SER A 63 1.76 9.18 -11.09
C SER A 63 1.18 10.58 -11.30
N ALA A 64 1.93 11.41 -12.02
CA ALA A 64 1.47 12.73 -12.44
C ALA A 64 0.28 12.64 -13.43
N ASP A 65 0.24 11.61 -14.27
CA ASP A 65 -0.77 11.43 -15.30
C ASP A 65 -1.00 9.95 -15.67
N ARG A 66 -1.92 9.70 -16.60
CA ARG A 66 -2.28 8.35 -17.06
C ARG A 66 -1.22 7.70 -17.96
N THR A 67 -0.24 8.48 -18.41
CA THR A 67 0.87 8.04 -19.25
C THR A 67 2.13 7.73 -18.45
N PHE A 68 2.09 7.90 -17.13
CA PHE A 68 3.22 7.66 -16.23
C PHE A 68 4.45 8.53 -16.53
N SER A 69 4.24 9.76 -16.98
CA SER A 69 5.33 10.67 -17.36
C SER A 69 6.27 11.03 -16.20
N ALA A 70 5.73 11.10 -14.98
CA ALA A 70 6.47 11.38 -13.76
C ALA A 70 5.81 10.75 -12.53
N LEU A 71 6.60 10.65 -11.45
CA LEU A 71 6.11 10.38 -10.10
C LEU A 71 6.07 11.67 -9.30
N VAL A 72 5.02 11.81 -8.51
CA VAL A 72 4.79 12.97 -7.66
C VAL A 72 4.33 12.53 -6.27
N ASP A 73 4.55 13.39 -5.28
CA ASP A 73 4.07 13.20 -3.92
C ASP A 73 2.56 13.53 -3.78
N ALA A 74 2.07 13.60 -2.55
CA ALA A 74 0.70 13.97 -2.23
C ALA A 74 0.30 15.35 -2.79
N ASP A 75 1.25 16.30 -2.81
CA ASP A 75 1.03 17.68 -3.23
C ASP A 75 1.20 17.86 -4.75
N GLY A 76 1.56 16.79 -5.46
CA GLY A 76 1.81 16.84 -6.90
C GLY A 76 3.20 17.36 -7.25
N ILE A 77 4.10 17.46 -6.26
CA ILE A 77 5.48 17.86 -6.48
C ILE A 77 6.29 16.65 -6.93
N GLY A 78 7.16 16.86 -7.91
CA GLY A 78 8.06 15.82 -8.41
C GLY A 78 8.95 15.28 -7.29
N LEU A 79 9.14 13.97 -7.25
CA LEU A 79 9.94 13.35 -6.19
C LEU A 79 11.37 13.87 -6.21
N SER A 80 11.89 14.20 -5.03
CA SER A 80 13.31 14.46 -4.80
C SER A 80 14.01 13.23 -4.21
N ASP A 81 15.34 13.24 -4.17
CA ASP A 81 16.13 12.20 -3.51
C ASP A 81 15.87 12.06 -2.01
N THR A 82 15.14 13.00 -1.39
CA THR A 82 14.77 12.98 0.04
C THR A 82 13.91 11.77 0.41
N LEU A 83 13.21 11.16 -0.54
CA LEU A 83 12.41 9.95 -0.30
C LEU A 83 13.23 8.64 -0.27
N LYS A 84 14.55 8.70 -0.52
CA LYS A 84 15.45 7.53 -0.46
C LYS A 84 16.06 7.29 0.93
N THR A 85 15.79 8.16 1.91
CA THR A 85 16.35 8.18 3.27
C THR A 85 15.28 7.99 4.32
#